data_AF-A0A8J7KCA1-F1
#
_entry.id   AF-A0A8J7KCA1-F1
#
_cell.length_a   1.000
_cell.length_b   1.000
_cell.length_c   1.000
_cell.angle_alpha   90.00
_cell.angle_beta   90.00
_cell.angle_gamma   90.00
#
_symmetry.space_group_name_H-M   'P 1'
#
loop_
_entity.id
_entity.type
_entity.pdbx_description
1 polymer ?
#
loop_
_entity_poly.entity_id
_entity_poly.type
_entity_poly.pdbx_seq_one_letter_code
_entity_poly.pdbx_strand_id
1 'polypeptide(L)'
;MGTVGATLALLTNSLLAQEAVAPEDLYVGLWQGVDEVDGGNSLRSILPAESGFKVVGRDTWHGPCKYGDPATVLAQLSVEQESLVGTWNLDCQVGETAETGDRSFKVRYTFDPATETLTETLLDPQTEEPIDRIPIVFFRVSP
;
A
#
# COMPACT_ATOMS: atom_id res chain seq x y z
N MET A 1 -27.31 -38.90 -48.64
CA MET A 1 -27.37 -37.53 -49.20
C MET A 1 -28.55 -36.86 -48.51
N GLY A 2 -28.46 -35.79 -47.73
CA GLY A 2 -27.38 -34.94 -47.27
C GLY A 2 -27.88 -34.22 -45.99
N THR A 3 -26.94 -33.80 -45.16
CA THR A 3 -27.10 -33.12 -43.87
C THR A 3 -27.53 -31.66 -44.02
N VAL A 4 -28.44 -31.21 -43.16
CA VAL A 4 -28.65 -29.81 -42.74
C VAL A 4 -29.03 -29.93 -41.26
N GLY A 5 -28.39 -29.34 -40.26
CA GLY A 5 -27.57 -28.14 -40.17
C GLY A 5 -27.99 -27.53 -38.83
N ALA A 6 -27.14 -27.64 -37.81
CA ALA A 6 -27.46 -27.31 -36.42
C ALA A 6 -27.91 -25.85 -36.26
N THR A 7 -29.09 -25.64 -35.65
CA THR A 7 -29.52 -24.30 -35.21
C THR A 7 -28.74 -23.96 -33.95
N LEU A 8 -27.65 -23.23 -34.19
CA LEU A 8 -26.69 -22.71 -33.24
C LEU A 8 -27.34 -21.65 -32.35
N ALA A 9 -27.26 -21.89 -31.04
CA ALA A 9 -27.25 -20.94 -29.93
C ALA A 9 -27.69 -19.48 -30.23
N LEU A 10 -28.97 -19.16 -30.00
CA LEU A 10 -29.44 -17.81 -29.70
C LEU A 10 -29.75 -17.69 -28.19
N LEU A 11 -28.72 -17.82 -27.38
CA LEU A 11 -28.69 -17.37 -25.98
C LEU A 11 -27.32 -16.75 -25.69
N THR A 12 -26.85 -15.89 -26.59
CA THR A 12 -25.62 -15.14 -26.39
C THR A 12 -25.98 -13.65 -26.31
N ASN A 13 -25.57 -13.06 -25.19
CA ASN A 13 -25.34 -11.63 -24.98
C ASN A 13 -26.51 -10.78 -24.45
N SER A 14 -27.33 -11.33 -23.56
CA SER A 14 -28.10 -10.49 -22.60
C SER A 14 -27.36 -10.23 -21.27
N LEU A 15 -26.09 -10.65 -21.16
CA LEU A 15 -25.17 -10.06 -20.20
C LEU A 15 -24.67 -8.75 -20.82
N LEU A 16 -25.56 -7.76 -20.81
CA LEU A 16 -25.19 -6.37 -21.03
C LEU A 16 -24.01 -6.10 -20.10
N ALA A 17 -22.90 -5.77 -20.75
CA ALA A 17 -21.74 -5.10 -20.20
C ALA A 17 -22.03 -4.54 -18.81
N GLN A 18 -21.59 -5.28 -17.79
CA GLN A 18 -21.11 -4.65 -16.59
C GLN A 18 -20.00 -3.75 -17.11
N GLU A 19 -20.31 -2.46 -17.27
CA GLU A 19 -19.32 -1.45 -17.58
C GLU A 19 -18.18 -1.72 -16.62
N ALA A 20 -17.05 -2.19 -17.15
CA ALA A 20 -15.82 -2.24 -16.41
C ALA A 20 -15.52 -0.77 -16.13
N VAL A 21 -16.01 -0.27 -15.00
CA VAL A 21 -15.64 1.03 -14.45
C VAL A 21 -14.13 1.04 -14.51
N ALA A 22 -13.57 1.94 -15.33
CA ALA A 22 -12.13 2.07 -15.43
C ALA A 22 -11.58 2.32 -14.02
N PRO A 23 -10.50 1.66 -13.61
CA PRO A 23 -10.02 1.68 -12.23
C PRO A 23 -9.31 3.00 -11.84
N GLU A 24 -9.79 4.14 -12.34
CA GLU A 24 -9.37 5.46 -11.86
C GLU A 24 -9.96 5.78 -10.48
N ASP A 25 -11.07 5.13 -10.11
CA ASP A 25 -11.67 5.24 -8.76
C ASP A 25 -11.03 4.29 -7.72
N LEU A 26 -10.02 3.52 -8.11
CA LEU A 26 -9.33 2.55 -7.24
C LEU A 26 -7.91 3.01 -6.85
N TYR A 27 -7.55 4.27 -7.05
CA TYR A 27 -6.26 4.79 -6.60
C TYR A 27 -6.48 5.97 -5.67
N VAL A 28 -5.88 5.91 -4.48
CA VAL A 28 -5.97 7.01 -3.50
C VAL A 28 -4.86 8.02 -3.73
N GLY A 29 -3.69 7.57 -4.19
CA GLY A 29 -2.62 8.48 -4.59
C GLY A 29 -1.22 7.95 -4.34
N LEU A 30 -0.27 8.68 -4.91
CA LEU A 30 1.16 8.56 -4.65
C LEU A 30 1.55 9.61 -3.63
N TRP A 31 2.26 9.18 -2.60
CA TRP A 31 2.68 10.00 -1.48
C TRP A 31 4.20 9.91 -1.33
N GLN A 32 4.85 11.04 -1.10
CA GLN A 32 6.30 11.11 -0.88
C GLN A 32 6.62 11.84 0.42
N GLY A 33 7.53 11.27 1.20
CA GLY A 33 8.04 11.83 2.44
C GLY A 33 9.55 11.64 2.55
N VAL A 34 10.14 12.28 3.55
CA VAL A 34 11.54 12.08 3.95
C VAL A 34 11.53 11.70 5.43
N ASP A 35 12.19 10.61 5.78
CA ASP A 35 12.41 10.24 7.17
C ASP A 35 13.41 11.24 7.78
N GLU A 36 12.98 12.00 8.79
CA GLU A 36 13.84 12.99 9.44
C GLU A 36 14.92 12.35 10.33
N VAL A 37 14.76 11.07 10.70
CA VAL A 37 15.72 10.35 11.54
C VAL A 37 16.98 10.01 10.76
N ASP A 38 16.85 9.63 9.48
CA ASP A 38 17.97 9.16 8.66
C ASP A 38 18.11 9.83 7.28
N GLY A 39 17.18 10.68 6.89
CA GLY A 39 17.17 11.38 5.60
C GLY A 39 16.73 10.51 4.42
N GLY A 40 16.21 9.31 4.68
CA GLY A 40 15.69 8.37 3.68
C GLY A 40 14.48 8.94 2.95
N ASN A 41 14.45 8.77 1.63
CA ASN A 41 13.24 9.00 0.85
C ASN A 41 12.27 7.83 1.00
N SER A 42 11.01 8.17 1.24
CA SER A 42 9.92 7.22 1.40
C SER A 42 8.81 7.53 0.39
N LEU A 43 8.32 6.48 -0.27
CA LEU A 43 7.19 6.55 -1.20
C LEU A 43 6.09 5.59 -0.73
N ARG A 44 4.83 6.00 -0.85
CA ARG A 44 3.66 5.17 -0.57
C ARG A 44 2.63 5.34 -1.68
N SER A 45 2.22 4.24 -2.30
CA SER A 45 1.03 4.14 -3.13
C SER A 45 -0.08 3.52 -2.30
N ILE A 46 -1.20 4.24 -2.16
CA ILE A 46 -2.35 3.76 -1.40
C ILE A 46 -3.46 3.38 -2.38
N LEU A 47 -3.97 2.17 -2.21
CA LEU A 47 -5.04 1.60 -3.03
C LEU A 47 -6.16 1.12 -2.12
N PRO A 48 -7.44 1.28 -2.47
CA PRO A 48 -8.53 0.60 -1.80
C PRO A 48 -8.43 -0.92 -2.03
N ALA A 49 -8.94 -1.67 -1.07
CA ALA A 49 -9.06 -3.12 -1.10
C ALA A 49 -10.43 -3.52 -0.57
N GLU A 50 -10.80 -4.80 -0.73
CA GLU A 50 -12.11 -5.32 -0.32
C GLU A 50 -12.49 -4.97 1.13
N SER A 51 -11.51 -4.92 2.03
CA SER A 51 -11.72 -4.62 3.46
C SER A 51 -10.78 -3.54 4.00
N GLY A 52 -10.58 -2.45 3.24
CA GLY A 52 -9.79 -1.29 3.68
C GLY A 52 -8.84 -0.80 2.61
N PHE A 53 -7.54 -0.73 2.91
CA PHE A 53 -6.53 -0.20 2.00
C PHE A 53 -5.30 -1.09 1.92
N LYS A 54 -4.67 -1.12 0.75
CA LYS A 54 -3.34 -1.67 0.53
C LYS A 54 -2.37 -0.52 0.38
N VAL A 55 -1.21 -0.66 1.01
CA VAL A 55 -0.08 0.25 0.80
C VAL A 55 1.05 -0.55 0.18
N VAL A 56 1.57 -0.02 -0.93
CA VAL A 56 2.81 -0.47 -1.53
C VAL A 56 3.75 0.71 -1.55
N GLY A 57 4.93 0.56 -0.96
CA GLY A 57 5.87 1.65 -0.82
C GLY A 57 7.29 1.23 -1.10
N ARG A 58 8.14 2.24 -1.22
CA ARG A 58 9.59 2.06 -1.18
C ARG A 58 10.12 2.90 -0.04
N ASP A 59 11.03 2.33 0.72
CA ASP A 59 11.89 3.05 1.63
C ASP A 59 13.35 2.89 1.21
N THR A 60 14.15 3.93 1.40
CA THR A 60 15.57 3.92 0.99
C THR A 60 16.52 3.73 2.16
N TRP A 61 16.03 3.82 3.39
CA TRP A 61 16.83 3.58 4.57
C TRP A 61 16.00 2.94 5.68
N HIS A 62 16.33 1.71 6.06
CA HIS A 62 15.76 1.06 7.22
C HIS A 62 16.82 0.22 7.92
N GLY A 63 17.01 0.43 9.22
CA GLY A 63 17.95 -0.33 10.05
C GLY A 63 17.83 -1.86 9.90
N PRO A 64 16.60 -2.44 9.86
CA PRO A 64 16.39 -3.87 9.63
C PRO A 64 16.88 -4.40 8.26
N CYS A 65 17.09 -3.52 7.28
CA CYS A 65 17.54 -3.86 5.92
C CYS A 65 19.05 -3.65 5.72
N LYS A 66 19.86 -3.58 6.79
CA LYS A 66 21.30 -3.26 6.71
C LYS A 66 21.57 -1.98 5.93
N TYR A 67 21.16 -0.84 6.51
CA TYR A 67 21.64 0.52 6.20
C TYR A 67 22.14 0.74 4.76
N GLY A 68 21.24 1.20 3.88
CA GLY A 68 21.56 1.57 2.49
C GLY A 68 20.84 0.76 1.42
N ASP A 69 20.31 -0.41 1.76
CA ASP A 69 19.49 -1.21 0.84
C ASP A 69 18.04 -0.71 0.84
N PRO A 70 17.42 -0.52 -0.34
CA PRO A 70 16.03 -0.13 -0.41
C PRO A 70 15.12 -1.27 0.06
N ALA A 71 14.03 -0.92 0.72
CA ALA A 71 12.98 -1.84 1.15
C ALA A 71 11.70 -1.59 0.36
N THR A 72 11.02 -2.66 -0.02
CA THR A 72 9.61 -2.58 -0.44
C THR A 72 8.75 -2.67 0.82
N VAL A 73 7.83 -1.74 1.00
CA VAL A 73 6.84 -1.74 2.07
C VAL A 73 5.55 -2.32 1.54
N LEU A 74 5.01 -3.33 2.23
CA LEU A 74 3.69 -3.91 1.92
C LEU A 74 2.81 -3.86 3.17
N ALA A 75 1.62 -3.29 3.05
CA ALA A 75 0.65 -3.22 4.13
C ALA A 75 -0.77 -3.52 3.67
N GLN A 76 -1.53 -4.16 4.55
CA GLN A 76 -2.99 -4.17 4.51
C GLN A 76 -3.49 -3.40 5.73
N LEU A 77 -4.29 -2.37 5.49
CA LEU A 77 -4.78 -1.45 6.49
C LEU A 77 -6.31 -1.50 6.60
N SER A 78 -6.80 -1.29 7.80
CA SER A 78 -8.20 -1.09 8.13
C SER A 78 -8.43 0.36 8.56
N VAL A 79 -9.64 0.86 8.38
CA VAL A 79 -10.04 2.16 8.92
C VAL A 79 -10.36 2.00 10.40
N GLU A 80 -9.70 2.78 11.24
CA GLU A 80 -10.02 2.91 12.67
C GLU A 80 -10.16 4.38 13.02
N GLN A 81 -11.38 4.79 13.34
CA GLN A 81 -11.74 6.20 13.55
C GLN A 81 -11.36 7.05 12.32
N GLU A 82 -10.39 7.96 12.47
CA GLU A 82 -9.89 8.85 11.42
C GLU A 82 -8.50 8.43 10.90
N SER A 83 -8.09 7.19 11.19
CA SER A 83 -6.78 6.64 10.82
C SER A 83 -6.90 5.38 9.99
N LEU A 84 -5.83 5.07 9.24
CA LEU A 84 -5.61 3.74 8.67
C LEU A 84 -4.58 3.03 9.51
N VAL A 85 -4.89 1.83 10.01
CA VAL A 85 -3.97 1.06 10.85
C VAL A 85 -3.81 -0.35 10.32
N GLY A 86 -2.65 -0.94 10.57
CA GLY A 86 -2.37 -2.32 10.18
C GLY A 86 -0.93 -2.70 10.45
N THR A 87 -0.46 -3.69 9.70
CA THR A 87 0.90 -4.19 9.81
C THR A 87 1.63 -3.99 8.49
N TRP A 88 2.80 -3.38 8.56
CA TRP A 88 3.78 -3.36 7.48
C TRP A 88 4.62 -4.61 7.49
N ASN A 89 5.07 -4.99 6.29
CA ASN A 89 6.10 -5.96 6.07
C ASN A 89 7.16 -5.33 5.17
N LEU A 90 8.43 -5.42 5.57
CA LEU A 90 9.55 -4.97 4.75
C LEU A 90 10.15 -6.12 3.96
N ASP A 91 10.20 -5.96 2.64
CA ASP A 91 11.00 -6.80 1.74
C ASP A 91 12.28 -6.04 1.34
N CYS A 92 13.35 -6.30 2.08
CA CYS A 92 14.65 -5.65 1.87
C CYS A 92 15.31 -6.21 0.60
N GLN A 93 15.65 -5.31 -0.32
CA GLN A 93 16.36 -5.64 -1.56
C GLN A 93 17.87 -5.74 -1.29
N VAL A 94 18.26 -6.66 -0.40
CA VAL A 94 19.67 -6.98 -0.14
C VAL A 94 20.21 -7.76 -1.35
N GLY A 95 21.50 -7.65 -1.66
CA GLY A 95 22.17 -8.54 -2.63
C GLY A 95 21.98 -10.04 -2.33
N GLU A 96 22.61 -10.94 -3.10
CA GLU A 96 22.30 -12.39 -3.24
C GLU A 96 21.91 -13.23 -1.99
N THR A 97 22.15 -12.76 -0.77
CA THR A 97 21.66 -13.37 0.47
C THR A 97 20.58 -12.50 1.12
N ALA A 98 19.31 -12.77 0.82
CA ALA A 98 18.19 -12.20 1.56
C ALA A 98 18.22 -12.69 3.02
N GLU A 99 18.51 -11.82 3.98
CA GLU A 99 18.28 -12.15 5.39
C GLU A 99 16.79 -12.03 5.70
N THR A 100 16.16 -13.16 6.00
CA THR A 100 14.73 -13.26 6.32
C THR A 100 14.53 -13.19 7.85
N GLY A 101 14.52 -11.98 8.40
CA GLY A 101 13.95 -11.73 9.74
C GLY A 101 12.48 -11.38 9.63
N ASP A 102 11.71 -11.55 10.71
CA ASP A 102 10.37 -10.97 10.80
C ASP A 102 10.52 -9.44 10.90
N ARG A 103 10.22 -8.75 9.80
CA ARG A 103 10.38 -7.29 9.65
C ARG A 103 9.01 -6.63 9.58
N SER A 104 8.18 -7.03 10.53
CA SER A 104 6.79 -6.59 10.62
C SER A 104 6.64 -5.52 11.68
N PHE A 105 5.97 -4.41 11.35
CA PHE A 105 5.73 -3.30 12.27
C PHE A 105 4.25 -2.93 12.27
N LYS A 106 3.68 -2.63 13.45
CA LYS A 106 2.38 -1.96 13.46
C LYS A 106 2.57 -0.55 12.92
N VAL A 107 1.63 -0.11 12.10
CA VAL A 107 1.62 1.23 11.51
C VAL A 107 0.28 1.90 11.78
N ARG A 108 0.33 3.21 11.96
CA ARG A 108 -0.81 4.10 11.81
C ARG A 108 -0.52 5.20 10.80
N TYR A 109 -1.47 5.43 9.90
CA TYR A 109 -1.52 6.59 9.03
C TYR A 109 -2.65 7.51 9.45
N THR A 110 -2.38 8.81 9.52
CA THR A 110 -3.38 9.86 9.78
C THR A 110 -3.34 10.87 8.66
N PHE A 111 -4.49 11.19 8.08
CA PHE A 111 -4.59 12.22 7.05
C PHE A 111 -5.01 13.55 7.66
N ASP A 112 -4.24 14.60 7.42
CA ASP A 112 -4.62 15.97 7.77
C ASP A 112 -5.22 16.68 6.53
N PRO A 113 -6.53 16.97 6.51
CA PRO A 113 -7.18 17.61 5.38
C PRO A 113 -6.83 19.10 5.24
N ALA A 114 -6.29 19.76 6.27
CA ALA A 114 -5.94 21.17 6.21
C ALA A 114 -4.61 21.40 5.47
N THR A 115 -3.67 20.46 5.63
CA THR A 115 -2.35 20.48 4.99
C THR A 115 -2.25 19.51 3.82
N GLU A 116 -3.26 18.68 3.60
CA GLU A 116 -3.28 17.59 2.63
C GLU A 116 -2.08 16.64 2.78
N THR A 117 -1.67 16.39 4.04
CA THR A 117 -0.53 15.52 4.35
C THR A 117 -0.97 14.21 4.99
N LEU A 118 -0.23 13.15 4.70
CA LEU A 118 -0.39 11.86 5.35
C LEU A 118 0.77 11.65 6.32
N THR A 119 0.47 11.48 7.61
CA THR A 119 1.47 11.22 8.65
C THR A 119 1.54 9.73 8.94
N GLU A 120 2.74 9.18 8.93
CA GLU A 120 3.05 7.78 9.15
C GLU A 120 3.73 7.61 10.51
N THR A 121 3.20 6.71 11.35
CA THR A 121 3.77 6.40 12.66
C THR A 121 3.94 4.89 12.81
N LEU A 122 5.18 4.45 13.04
CA LEU A 122 5.47 3.08 13.44
C LEU A 122 5.19 2.90 14.94
N LEU A 123 4.51 1.82 15.29
CA LEU A 123 4.06 1.54 16.65
C LEU A 123 4.65 0.24 17.16
N ASP A 124 4.99 0.22 18.45
CA ASP A 124 5.37 -1.00 19.14
C ASP A 124 4.15 -1.95 19.16
N PRO A 125 4.30 -3.22 18.75
CA PRO A 125 3.16 -4.13 18.64
C PRO A 125 2.51 -4.46 19.99
N GLN A 126 3.24 -4.32 21.10
CA GLN A 126 2.79 -4.62 22.46
C GLN A 126 2.22 -3.40 23.18
N THR A 127 2.89 -2.24 23.08
CA THR A 127 2.49 -1.04 23.82
C THR A 127 1.67 -0.05 22.99
N GLU A 128 1.70 -0.17 21.66
CA GLU A 128 1.12 0.77 20.69
C GLU A 128 1.68 2.19 20.77
N GLU A 129 2.81 2.36 21.47
CA GLU A 129 3.55 3.60 21.52
C GLU A 129 4.39 3.78 20.24
N PRO A 130 4.62 5.03 19.77
CA PRO A 130 5.50 5.29 18.64
C PRO A 130 6.92 4.74 18.85
N ILE A 131 7.42 3.98 17.88
CA ILE A 131 8.81 3.50 17.83
C ILE A 131 9.73 4.65 17.45
N ASP A 132 9.33 5.45 16.47
CA ASP A 132 10.07 6.63 16.04
C ASP A 132 9.59 7.88 16.75
N ARG A 133 10.55 8.70 17.19
CA ARG A 133 10.26 9.94 17.91
C ARG A 133 9.74 11.06 16.99
N ILE A 134 9.94 10.91 15.68
CA ILE A 134 9.50 11.85 14.65
C ILE A 134 8.80 11.02 13.57
N PRO A 135 7.48 11.20 13.34
CA PRO A 135 6.77 10.49 12.28
C PRO A 135 7.16 11.04 10.90
N ILE A 136 7.05 10.21 9.87
CA ILE A 136 7.27 10.65 8.49
C ILE A 136 6.02 11.38 8.00
N VAL A 137 6.19 12.60 7.50
CA VAL A 137 5.12 13.38 6.86
C VAL A 137 5.24 13.23 5.35
N PHE A 138 4.18 12.74 4.73
CA PHE A 138 4.09 12.57 3.29
C PHE A 138 3.20 13.64 2.64
N PHE A 139 3.61 14.07 1.47
CA PHE A 139 2.89 14.96 0.58
C PHE A 139 2.35 14.19 -0.62
N ARG A 140 1.11 14.48 -1.04
CA ARG A 140 0.51 13.84 -2.22
C ARG A 140 1.19 14.34 -3.49
N VAL A 141 1.78 13.43 -4.24
CA VAL A 141 2.46 13.69 -5.52
C VAL A 141 1.49 13.51 -6.69
N SER A 142 0.60 12.51 -6.60
CA SER A 142 -0.45 12.26 -7.59
C SER A 142 -1.72 11.80 -6.87
N PRO A 143 -2.90 12.24 -7.33
CA PRO A 143 -4.12 11.55 -7.00
C PRO A 143 -4.18 10.14 -7.58
#